data_AF-A0A143PL56-F1
#
_entry.id   AF-A0A143PL56-F1
#
_cell.length_a   1.000
_cell.length_b   1.000
_cell.length_c   1.000
_cell.angle_alpha   90.00
_cell.angle_beta   90.00
_cell.angle_gamma   90.00
#
_symmetry.space_group_name_H-M   'P 1'
#
loop_
_entity.id
_entity.type
_entity.pdbx_description
1 polymer ?
#
loop_
_entity_poly.entity_id
_entity_poly.type
_entity_poly.pdbx_seq_one_letter_code
_entity_poly.pdbx_strand_id
1 'polypeptide(L)'
;MPNPSRGRIIDPRIHGVTADVLRKRTDRPVAVTSPVLEWAAIQAAAIANPFGRALYDWEYEIVHDVFRSSLDASRIRIVETRIMNAPTTLGNQIRVPPGWTFERDNKPVLVHECAHVWQYQTRGTSYITDSVYHNASGAIATGNRNVAYMNYQLTTTSSISDFTAEEQATIVGDYYEMTQIHTTDPKPDWVTRRSRDMAIYERLMTQVRASRPQEDSMIYQRSLMNQPTPGMDFQSPGTQGFAPVMPLLEIRFRGL
;
A
#
# COMPACT_ATOMS: atom_id res chain seq x y z
N MET A 1 -10.67 -26.83 -22.66
CA MET A 1 -11.14 -25.58 -23.29
C MET A 1 -10.61 -24.42 -22.47
N PRO A 2 -10.02 -23.37 -23.05
CA PRO A 2 -9.69 -22.16 -22.30
C PRO A 2 -10.99 -21.57 -21.72
N ASN A 3 -10.95 -21.18 -20.45
CA ASN A 3 -12.08 -20.52 -19.79
C ASN A 3 -12.42 -19.25 -20.60
N PRO A 4 -13.68 -18.98 -20.97
CA PRO A 4 -14.03 -17.74 -21.66
C PRO A 4 -13.47 -16.56 -20.87
N SER A 5 -12.92 -15.58 -21.57
CA SER A 5 -12.38 -14.37 -20.94
C SER A 5 -13.48 -13.76 -20.08
N ARG A 6 -13.29 -13.79 -18.75
CA ARG A 6 -14.20 -13.09 -17.84
C ARG A 6 -14.18 -11.62 -18.26
N GLY A 7 -15.33 -11.10 -18.67
CA GLY A 7 -15.46 -9.68 -18.97
C GLY A 7 -14.96 -8.86 -17.78
N ARG A 8 -14.32 -7.73 -18.06
CA ARG A 8 -13.75 -6.86 -17.02
C ARG A 8 -14.84 -6.46 -16.03
N ILE A 9 -14.65 -6.81 -14.76
CA ILE A 9 -15.53 -6.37 -13.68
C ILE A 9 -15.19 -4.91 -13.39
N ILE A 10 -16.10 -4.01 -13.72
CA ILE A 10 -16.01 -2.60 -13.31
C ILE A 10 -16.64 -2.48 -11.93
N ASP A 11 -15.85 -2.03 -10.97
CA ASP A 11 -16.31 -1.75 -9.62
C ASP A 11 -17.31 -0.58 -9.67
N PRO A 12 -18.55 -0.74 -9.19
CA PRO A 12 -19.57 0.31 -9.28
C PRO A 12 -19.24 1.52 -8.39
N ARG A 13 -18.27 1.41 -7.48
CA ARG A 13 -17.75 2.55 -6.70
C ARG A 13 -16.94 3.53 -7.58
N ILE A 14 -16.50 3.11 -8.77
CA ILE A 14 -15.86 3.96 -9.79
C ILE A 14 -16.94 4.66 -10.63
N HIS A 15 -17.57 5.68 -10.06
CA HIS A 15 -18.53 6.53 -10.77
C HIS A 15 -17.82 7.71 -11.46
N GLY A 16 -18.34 8.15 -12.62
CA GLY A 16 -17.82 9.34 -13.32
C GLY A 16 -16.54 9.13 -14.13
N VAL A 17 -16.12 7.88 -14.37
CA VAL A 17 -14.89 7.56 -15.10
C VAL A 17 -15.25 6.77 -16.34
N THR A 18 -14.83 7.26 -17.51
CA THR A 18 -15.24 6.64 -18.78
C THR A 18 -14.59 5.25 -18.92
N ALA A 19 -15.31 4.34 -19.58
CA ALA A 19 -14.79 3.01 -19.88
C ALA A 19 -13.48 3.06 -20.70
N ASP A 20 -13.24 4.15 -21.43
CA ASP A 20 -12.02 4.39 -22.19
C ASP A 20 -10.83 4.76 -21.28
N VAL A 21 -11.03 5.54 -20.22
CA VAL A 21 -9.99 5.81 -19.20
C VAL A 21 -9.59 4.50 -18.53
N LEU A 22 -10.57 3.67 -18.17
CA LEU A 22 -10.31 2.36 -17.59
C LEU A 22 -9.59 1.44 -18.60
N ARG A 23 -10.01 1.39 -19.87
CA ARG A 23 -9.39 0.56 -20.92
C ARG A 23 -7.97 0.98 -21.30
N LYS A 24 -7.67 2.28 -21.28
CA LYS A 24 -6.36 2.84 -21.64
C LYS A 24 -5.33 2.75 -20.51
N ARG A 25 -5.74 2.42 -19.28
CA ARG A 25 -4.82 2.03 -18.21
C ARG A 25 -4.09 0.75 -18.61
N THR A 26 -2.93 0.92 -19.22
CA THR A 26 -1.95 -0.13 -19.51
C THR A 26 -1.07 -0.28 -18.28
N ASP A 27 -1.69 -0.56 -17.14
CA ASP A 27 -1.01 -0.67 -15.86
C ASP A 27 -0.25 -1.99 -15.83
N ARG A 28 0.87 -2.05 -16.53
CA ARG A 28 1.96 -2.83 -15.96
C ARG A 28 2.30 -2.11 -14.66
N PRO A 29 2.37 -2.80 -13.50
CA PRO A 29 2.80 -2.19 -12.26
C PRO A 29 4.23 -1.66 -12.49
N VAL A 30 4.33 -0.37 -12.77
CA VAL A 30 5.59 0.35 -12.84
C VAL A 30 5.87 0.73 -11.40
N ALA A 31 6.80 0.02 -10.78
CA ALA A 31 7.28 0.40 -9.46
C ALA A 31 8.23 1.59 -9.66
N VAL A 32 7.90 2.72 -9.05
CA VAL A 32 8.75 3.90 -9.06
C VAL A 32 9.33 4.00 -7.67
N THR A 33 10.65 3.87 -7.53
CA THR A 33 11.34 4.01 -6.25
C THR A 33 12.28 5.19 -6.28
N SER A 34 12.23 6.05 -5.27
CA SER A 34 13.18 7.15 -5.07
C SER A 34 13.77 7.03 -3.67
N PRO A 35 14.97 6.44 -3.53
CA PRO A 35 15.63 6.26 -2.23
C PRO A 35 15.76 7.58 -1.44
N VAL A 36 15.91 8.71 -2.14
CA VAL A 36 16.00 10.05 -1.54
C VAL A 36 14.67 10.48 -0.93
N LEU A 37 13.55 10.29 -1.63
CA LEU A 37 12.22 10.62 -1.11
C LEU A 37 11.83 9.70 0.04
N GLU A 38 12.17 8.41 -0.05
CA GLU A 38 11.94 7.44 1.02
C GLU A 38 12.69 7.85 2.29
N TRP A 39 13.96 8.21 2.18
CA TRP A 39 14.75 8.67 3.32
C TRP A 39 14.20 9.97 3.90
N ALA A 40 13.87 10.95 3.07
CA ALA A 40 13.28 12.20 3.52
C ALA A 40 11.96 11.96 4.26
N ALA A 41 11.12 11.04 3.76
CA ALA A 41 9.88 10.64 4.41
C ALA A 41 10.13 9.97 5.77
N ILE A 42 11.09 9.05 5.88
CA ILE A 42 11.45 8.39 7.15
C ILE A 42 11.97 9.40 8.18
N GLN A 43 12.86 10.31 7.77
CA GLN A 43 13.40 11.34 8.66
C GLN A 43 12.30 12.30 9.11
N ALA A 44 11.44 12.74 8.19
CA ALA A 44 10.28 13.55 8.53
C ALA A 44 9.32 12.80 9.46
N ALA A 45 9.15 11.49 9.29
CA ALA A 45 8.33 10.65 10.17
C ALA A 45 8.90 10.55 11.59
N ALA A 46 10.22 10.38 11.70
CA ALA A 46 10.93 10.30 12.97
C ALA A 46 10.88 11.63 13.76
N ILE A 47 10.91 12.76 13.05
CA ILE A 47 10.86 14.11 13.65
C ILE A 47 9.42 14.50 14.01
N ALA A 48 8.45 14.14 13.18
CA ALA A 48 7.04 14.48 13.38
C ALA A 48 6.39 13.53 14.41
N ASN A 49 6.58 13.87 15.67
CA ASN A 49 5.84 13.40 16.85
C ASN A 49 5.91 11.86 17.10
N PRO A 50 6.89 11.37 17.88
CA PRO A 50 7.01 9.94 18.20
C PRO A 50 5.88 9.42 19.10
N PHE A 51 5.04 10.30 19.65
CA PHE A 51 3.99 9.96 20.62
C PHE A 51 2.65 9.71 19.91
N GLY A 52 2.56 8.60 19.18
CA GLY A 52 1.28 8.02 18.78
C GLY A 52 0.74 7.08 19.87
N ARG A 53 -0.57 6.89 19.92
CA ARG A 53 -1.15 5.83 20.76
C ARG A 53 -0.93 4.46 20.10
N ALA A 54 -0.87 3.41 20.92
CA ALA A 54 -1.00 2.04 20.40
C ALA A 54 -2.41 1.81 19.83
N LEU A 55 -2.58 0.69 19.14
CA LEU A 55 -3.92 0.21 18.80
C LEU A 55 -4.72 -0.05 20.08
N TYR A 56 -6.01 0.29 20.06
CA TYR A 56 -6.96 -0.19 21.05
C TYR A 56 -7.18 -1.70 20.90
N ASP A 57 -7.65 -2.37 21.95
CA ASP A 57 -7.85 -3.84 21.92
C ASP A 57 -8.75 -4.28 20.75
N TRP A 58 -9.84 -3.55 20.49
CA TRP A 58 -10.74 -3.86 19.37
C TRP A 58 -10.11 -3.58 18.00
N GLU A 59 -9.20 -2.60 17.88
CA GLU A 59 -8.44 -2.37 16.64
C GLU A 59 -7.44 -3.50 16.43
N TYR A 60 -6.76 -3.92 17.50
CA TYR A 60 -5.85 -5.05 17.50
C TYR A 60 -6.55 -6.35 17.08
N GLU A 61 -7.75 -6.62 17.58
CA GLU A 61 -8.54 -7.81 17.20
C GLU A 61 -8.85 -7.83 15.70
N ILE A 62 -9.30 -6.70 15.13
CA ILE A 62 -9.54 -6.58 13.68
C ILE A 62 -8.25 -6.86 12.90
N VAL A 63 -7.15 -6.21 13.30
CA VAL A 63 -5.86 -6.35 12.63
C VAL A 63 -5.35 -7.79 12.74
N HIS A 64 -5.49 -8.42 13.90
CA HIS A 64 -5.08 -9.80 14.15
C HIS A 64 -5.91 -10.80 13.33
N ASP A 65 -7.23 -10.60 13.18
CA ASP A 65 -8.06 -11.47 12.35
C ASP A 65 -7.66 -11.42 10.86
N VAL A 66 -7.39 -10.21 10.36
CA VAL A 66 -7.01 -10.00 8.96
C VAL A 66 -5.59 -10.50 8.69
N PHE A 67 -4.60 -10.01 9.43
CA PHE A 67 -3.18 -10.22 9.14
C PHE A 67 -2.53 -11.35 9.94
N ARG A 68 -3.11 -11.75 11.08
CA ARG A 68 -2.52 -12.76 11.97
C ARG A 68 -1.08 -12.38 12.33
N SER A 69 -0.14 -13.33 12.24
CA SER A 69 1.27 -13.11 12.52
C SER A 69 2.06 -12.44 11.38
N SER A 70 1.44 -12.12 10.24
CA SER A 70 2.16 -11.48 9.14
C SER A 70 2.39 -9.98 9.33
N LEU A 71 1.81 -9.40 10.37
CA LEU A 71 1.92 -7.99 10.75
C LEU A 71 2.13 -7.92 12.26
N ASP A 72 3.21 -7.28 12.69
CA ASP A 72 3.43 -6.97 14.11
C ASP A 72 2.63 -5.73 14.48
N ALA A 73 1.41 -5.97 14.97
CA ALA A 73 0.48 -4.93 15.40
C ALA A 73 0.97 -4.16 16.64
N SER A 74 1.88 -4.72 17.44
CA SER A 74 2.42 -4.06 18.65
C SER A 74 3.30 -2.86 18.30
N ARG A 75 3.87 -2.84 17.09
CA ARG A 75 4.69 -1.76 16.55
C ARG A 75 3.86 -0.62 15.95
N ILE A 76 2.56 -0.81 15.75
CA ILE A 76 1.69 0.19 15.10
C ILE A 76 1.42 1.35 16.06
N ARG A 77 1.52 2.58 15.54
CA ARG A 77 1.20 3.80 16.28
C ARG A 77 0.21 4.66 15.50
N ILE A 78 -0.89 5.05 16.15
CA ILE A 78 -1.85 6.02 15.61
C ILE A 78 -1.44 7.41 16.06
N VAL A 79 -1.14 8.30 15.11
CA VAL A 79 -0.65 9.66 15.36
C VAL A 79 -1.65 10.67 14.83
N GLU A 80 -2.18 11.53 15.69
CA GLU A 80 -3.01 12.64 15.23
C GLU A 80 -2.16 13.76 14.62
N THR A 81 -2.55 14.26 13.46
CA THR A 81 -1.87 15.36 12.77
C THR A 81 -2.86 16.35 12.15
N ARG A 82 -2.55 17.65 12.25
CA ARG A 82 -3.37 18.73 11.69
C ARG A 82 -3.11 19.02 10.20
N ILE A 83 -2.12 18.36 9.60
CA ILE A 83 -1.64 18.67 8.25
C ILE A 83 -2.39 17.83 7.19
N MET A 84 -3.19 16.85 7.60
CA MET A 84 -3.83 15.88 6.70
C MET A 84 -5.34 15.84 6.93
N ASN A 85 -6.09 15.65 5.84
CA ASN A 85 -7.55 15.55 5.86
C ASN A 85 -8.08 14.11 5.74
N ALA A 86 -7.18 13.13 5.64
CA ALA A 86 -7.50 11.71 5.55
C ALA A 86 -6.39 10.89 6.23
N PRO A 87 -6.70 9.67 6.69
CA PRO A 87 -5.69 8.74 7.17
C PRO A 87 -4.58 8.50 6.14
N THR A 88 -3.35 8.33 6.61
CA THR A 88 -2.21 7.97 5.76
C THR A 88 -1.15 7.23 6.58
N THR A 89 -0.57 6.20 5.98
CA THR A 89 0.44 5.37 6.63
C THR A 89 1.85 5.68 6.18
N LEU A 90 2.77 5.79 7.14
CA LEU A 90 4.20 5.93 6.91
C LEU A 90 4.99 5.09 7.91
N GLY A 91 5.64 4.03 7.43
CA GLY A 91 6.31 3.06 8.29
C GLY A 91 5.30 2.29 9.15
N ASN A 92 5.57 2.20 10.46
CA ASN A 92 4.63 1.66 11.45
C ASN A 92 3.64 2.71 11.99
N GLN A 93 3.59 3.92 11.43
CA GLN A 93 2.70 5.00 11.90
C GLN A 93 1.52 5.18 10.97
N ILE A 94 0.31 5.18 11.52
CA ILE A 94 -0.92 5.58 10.84
C ILE A 94 -1.28 6.98 11.32
N ARG A 95 -1.24 7.96 10.43
CA ARG A 95 -1.51 9.36 10.72
C ARG A 95 -2.97 9.66 10.43
N VAL A 96 -3.66 10.31 11.34
CA VAL A 96 -5.09 10.61 11.21
C VAL A 96 -5.38 12.08 11.54
N PRO A 97 -6.46 12.68 11.01
CA PRO A 97 -6.91 14.00 11.44
C PRO A 97 -7.26 14.00 12.95
N PRO A 98 -7.18 15.14 13.64
CA PRO A 98 -7.54 15.20 15.06
C PRO A 98 -9.00 14.78 15.27
N GLY A 99 -9.24 13.91 16.27
CA GLY A 99 -10.58 13.40 16.56
C GLY A 99 -11.10 12.32 15.60
N TRP A 100 -10.26 11.83 14.67
CA TRP A 100 -10.60 10.69 13.82
C TRP A 100 -10.66 9.39 14.62
N THR A 101 -11.65 8.54 14.30
CA THR A 101 -11.78 7.19 14.87
C THR A 101 -12.01 6.15 13.78
N PHE A 102 -11.47 4.94 13.98
CA PHE A 102 -11.67 3.79 13.11
C PHE A 102 -12.93 2.98 13.44
N GLU A 103 -13.79 3.49 14.32
CA GLU A 103 -15.04 2.84 14.66
C GLU A 103 -16.04 2.83 13.48
N ARG A 104 -17.09 2.01 13.62
CA ARG A 104 -18.24 1.94 12.70
C ARG A 104 -17.79 1.72 11.24
N ASP A 105 -18.12 2.67 10.38
CA ASP A 105 -17.90 2.60 8.93
C ASP A 105 -16.43 2.86 8.55
N ASN A 106 -15.57 3.24 9.50
CA ASN A 106 -14.14 3.49 9.25
C ASN A 106 -13.26 2.26 9.50
N LYS A 107 -13.82 1.12 9.94
CA LYS A 107 -13.05 -0.12 10.12
C LYS A 107 -12.33 -0.59 8.85
N PRO A 108 -12.91 -0.50 7.64
CA PRO A 108 -12.20 -0.83 6.40
C PRO A 108 -10.98 0.06 6.17
N VAL A 109 -11.04 1.33 6.57
CA VAL A 109 -9.92 2.26 6.46
C VAL A 109 -8.78 1.82 7.38
N LEU A 110 -9.06 1.36 8.61
CA LEU A 110 -8.04 0.78 9.48
C LEU A 110 -7.31 -0.38 8.80
N VAL A 111 -8.07 -1.29 8.18
CA VAL A 111 -7.52 -2.47 7.50
C VAL A 111 -6.66 -2.06 6.30
N HIS A 112 -7.10 -1.07 5.53
CA HIS A 112 -6.34 -0.49 4.41
C HIS A 112 -5.01 0.11 4.89
N GLU A 113 -5.04 0.97 5.90
CA GLU A 113 -3.83 1.57 6.48
C GLU A 113 -2.90 0.51 7.08
N CYS A 114 -3.44 -0.52 7.75
CA CYS A 114 -2.65 -1.63 8.25
C CYS A 114 -2.03 -2.48 7.12
N ALA A 115 -2.65 -2.55 5.95
CA ALA A 115 -2.03 -3.20 4.78
C ALA A 115 -0.79 -2.43 4.31
N HIS A 116 -0.75 -1.11 4.43
CA HIS A 116 0.46 -0.33 4.21
C HIS A 116 1.53 -0.58 5.28
N VAL A 117 1.14 -0.74 6.54
CA VAL A 117 2.11 -1.16 7.58
C VAL A 117 2.65 -2.56 7.27
N TRP A 118 1.79 -3.49 6.83
CA TRP A 118 2.22 -4.83 6.41
C TRP A 118 3.21 -4.77 5.25
N GLN A 119 2.98 -3.90 4.27
CA GLN A 119 3.93 -3.66 3.17
C GLN A 119 5.27 -3.15 3.70
N TYR A 120 5.25 -2.17 4.60
CA TYR A 120 6.46 -1.66 5.23
C TYR A 120 7.22 -2.75 5.98
N GLN A 121 6.53 -3.51 6.83
CA GLN A 121 7.16 -4.53 7.66
C GLN A 121 7.71 -5.70 6.84
N THR A 122 7.10 -6.03 5.69
CA THR A 122 7.51 -7.20 4.90
C THR A 122 8.47 -6.86 3.76
N ARG A 123 8.41 -5.62 3.23
CA ARG A 123 9.17 -5.20 2.05
C ARG A 123 10.09 -4.01 2.29
N GLY A 124 10.00 -3.35 3.45
CA GLY A 124 10.78 -2.16 3.76
C GLY A 124 10.20 -0.92 3.10
N THR A 125 11.05 0.06 2.78
CA THR A 125 10.64 1.43 2.40
C THR A 125 10.19 1.59 0.96
N SER A 126 10.45 0.59 0.11
CA SER A 126 10.15 0.65 -1.32
C SER A 126 8.67 0.86 -1.64
N TYR A 127 7.76 0.58 -0.69
CA TYR A 127 6.33 0.84 -0.86
C TYR A 127 5.98 2.34 -0.80
N ILE A 128 6.78 3.15 -0.10
CA ILE A 128 6.48 4.56 0.18
C ILE A 128 6.41 5.34 -1.13
N THR A 129 7.38 5.13 -2.03
CA THR A 129 7.41 5.85 -3.30
C THR A 129 6.22 5.47 -4.19
N ASP A 130 5.81 4.19 -4.23
CA ASP A 130 4.61 3.75 -4.95
C ASP A 130 3.34 4.39 -4.36
N SER A 131 3.18 4.38 -3.03
CA SER A 131 2.02 4.97 -2.35
C SER A 131 1.96 6.50 -2.49
N VAL A 132 3.10 7.20 -2.41
CA VAL A 132 3.16 8.66 -2.63
C VAL A 132 2.88 9.00 -4.10
N TYR A 133 3.47 8.27 -5.05
CA TYR A 133 3.23 8.46 -6.47
C TYR A 133 1.75 8.29 -6.81
N HIS A 134 1.09 7.27 -6.26
CA HIS A 134 -0.34 7.03 -6.52
C HIS A 134 -1.27 8.01 -5.81
N ASN A 135 -0.95 8.45 -4.59
CA ASN A 135 -1.66 9.54 -3.92
C ASN A 135 -1.55 10.87 -4.68
N ALA A 136 -0.38 11.17 -5.26
CA ALA A 136 -0.16 12.36 -6.08
C ALA A 136 -0.78 12.25 -7.49
N SER A 137 -0.64 11.10 -8.16
CA SER A 137 -1.15 10.89 -9.52
C SER A 137 -2.68 10.79 -9.57
N GLY A 138 -3.30 10.20 -8.54
CA GLY A 138 -4.76 10.08 -8.45
C GLY A 138 -5.47 11.43 -8.25
N ALA A 139 -4.81 12.39 -7.61
CA ALA A 139 -5.31 13.76 -7.49
C ALA A 139 -5.17 14.57 -8.80
N ILE A 140 -4.10 14.31 -9.59
CA ILE A 140 -3.74 15.13 -10.75
C ILE A 140 -4.36 14.62 -12.06
N ALA A 141 -4.52 13.31 -12.25
CA ALA A 141 -4.86 12.74 -13.56
C ALA A 141 -6.37 12.58 -13.84
N THR A 142 -7.22 12.43 -12.82
CA THR A 142 -8.64 12.06 -13.02
C THR A 142 -9.65 12.87 -12.23
N GLY A 143 -9.22 13.67 -11.24
CA GLY A 143 -10.11 14.35 -10.30
C GLY A 143 -10.95 13.40 -9.42
N ASN A 144 -10.74 12.08 -9.52
CA ASN A 144 -11.45 11.05 -8.77
C ASN A 144 -10.46 10.04 -8.18
N ARG A 145 -10.23 10.14 -6.87
CA ARG A 145 -9.29 9.30 -6.12
C ARG A 145 -9.63 7.80 -6.23
N ASN A 146 -10.91 7.46 -6.41
CA ASN A 146 -11.39 6.06 -6.45
C ASN A 146 -10.84 5.25 -7.63
N VAL A 147 -10.38 5.91 -8.70
CA VAL A 147 -9.83 5.24 -9.90
C VAL A 147 -8.48 4.59 -9.61
N ALA A 148 -7.68 5.19 -8.74
CA ALA A 148 -6.38 4.65 -8.35
C ALA A 148 -6.55 3.37 -7.51
N TYR A 149 -7.57 3.34 -6.65
CA TYR A 149 -7.81 2.27 -5.68
C TYR A 149 -8.52 1.04 -6.28
N MET A 150 -9.54 1.24 -7.12
CA MET A 150 -10.54 0.18 -7.37
C MET A 150 -10.44 -0.52 -8.73
N ASN A 151 -9.41 -0.23 -9.52
CA ASN A 151 -9.28 -0.71 -10.90
C ASN A 151 -8.43 -1.98 -11.07
N TYR A 152 -8.14 -2.70 -10.00
CA TYR A 152 -7.40 -3.97 -10.10
C TYR A 152 -8.26 -5.07 -10.73
N GLN A 153 -7.61 -5.93 -11.53
CA GLN A 153 -8.24 -7.09 -12.16
C GLN A 153 -7.75 -8.38 -11.53
N LEU A 154 -8.68 -9.17 -11.02
CA LEU A 154 -8.39 -10.48 -10.46
C LEU A 154 -8.44 -11.54 -11.56
N THR A 155 -7.36 -12.30 -11.67
CA THR A 155 -7.30 -13.50 -12.51
C THR A 155 -7.06 -14.72 -11.64
N THR A 156 -7.35 -15.91 -12.17
CA THR A 156 -7.12 -17.17 -11.45
C THR A 156 -5.65 -17.42 -11.15
N THR A 157 -4.73 -16.73 -11.84
CA THR A 157 -3.27 -16.82 -11.64
C THR A 157 -2.68 -15.64 -10.88
N SER A 158 -3.48 -14.64 -10.51
CA SER A 158 -2.99 -13.46 -9.79
C SER A 158 -2.35 -13.83 -8.45
N SER A 159 -1.21 -13.21 -8.17
CA SER A 159 -0.52 -13.15 -6.88
C SER A 159 -0.65 -11.74 -6.27
N ILE A 160 -0.58 -11.64 -4.94
CA ILE A 160 -0.69 -10.34 -4.25
C ILE A 160 0.46 -9.42 -4.65
N SER A 161 1.62 -9.98 -5.02
CA SER A 161 2.74 -9.20 -5.52
C SER A 161 2.49 -8.58 -6.88
N ASP A 162 1.51 -9.05 -7.68
CA ASP A 162 1.27 -8.54 -9.03
C ASP A 162 0.60 -7.17 -9.04
N PHE A 163 0.09 -6.73 -7.90
CA PHE A 163 -0.66 -5.48 -7.73
C PHE A 163 0.23 -4.36 -7.18
N THR A 164 -0.17 -3.10 -7.39
CA THR A 164 0.50 -1.95 -6.75
C THR A 164 0.27 -1.96 -5.23
N ALA A 165 1.01 -1.13 -4.48
CA ALA A 165 0.82 -1.00 -3.03
C ALA A 165 -0.63 -0.63 -2.65
N GLU A 166 -1.23 0.34 -3.34
CA GLU A 166 -2.61 0.77 -3.11
C GLU A 166 -3.63 -0.32 -3.49
N GLU A 167 -3.40 -1.04 -4.59
CA GLU A 167 -4.28 -2.14 -4.99
C GLU A 167 -4.21 -3.30 -4.00
N GLN A 168 -3.02 -3.63 -3.48
CA GLN A 168 -2.87 -4.63 -2.43
C GLN A 168 -3.65 -4.23 -1.18
N ALA A 169 -3.54 -2.98 -0.73
CA ALA A 169 -4.28 -2.47 0.42
C ALA A 169 -5.80 -2.52 0.18
N THR A 170 -6.23 -2.11 -1.01
CA THR A 170 -7.65 -2.18 -1.42
C THR A 170 -8.17 -3.62 -1.46
N ILE A 171 -7.40 -4.57 -1.98
CA ILE A 171 -7.77 -6.00 -2.01
C ILE A 171 -7.98 -6.55 -0.60
N VAL A 172 -7.09 -6.20 0.34
CA VAL A 172 -7.19 -6.62 1.74
C VAL A 172 -8.40 -5.98 2.42
N GLY A 173 -8.64 -4.69 2.19
CA GLY A 173 -9.83 -3.97 2.69
C GLY A 173 -11.14 -4.56 2.14
N ASP A 174 -11.22 -4.79 0.83
CA ASP A 174 -12.39 -5.40 0.18
C ASP A 174 -12.67 -6.81 0.73
N TYR A 175 -11.62 -7.63 0.96
CA TYR A 175 -11.80 -8.94 1.59
C TYR A 175 -12.41 -8.83 2.99
N TYR A 176 -11.91 -7.91 3.82
CA TYR A 176 -12.44 -7.66 5.15
C TYR A 176 -13.90 -7.19 5.09
N GLU A 177 -14.22 -6.22 4.24
CA GLU A 177 -15.60 -5.74 4.07
C GLU A 177 -16.56 -6.87 3.66
N MET A 178 -16.17 -7.69 2.68
CA MET A 178 -17.02 -8.79 2.21
C MET A 178 -17.22 -9.90 3.25
N THR A 179 -16.22 -10.16 4.10
CA THR A 179 -16.23 -11.29 5.05
C THR A 179 -16.65 -10.93 6.47
N GLN A 180 -16.53 -9.66 6.86
CA GLN A 180 -16.80 -9.21 8.23
C GLN A 180 -17.93 -8.18 8.33
N ILE A 181 -18.14 -7.34 7.30
CA ILE A 181 -19.16 -6.28 7.33
C ILE A 181 -20.41 -6.68 6.54
N HIS A 182 -20.24 -7.14 5.29
CA HIS A 182 -21.33 -7.45 4.38
C HIS A 182 -21.62 -8.95 4.30
N THR A 183 -21.79 -9.56 5.47
CA THR A 183 -22.05 -10.99 5.61
C THR A 183 -23.51 -11.36 5.34
N THR A 184 -24.44 -10.46 5.66
CA THR A 184 -25.90 -10.64 5.50
C THR A 184 -26.47 -9.86 4.33
N ASP A 185 -27.61 -10.30 3.81
CA ASP A 185 -28.35 -9.61 2.77
C ASP A 185 -29.22 -8.45 3.33
N PRO A 186 -29.46 -7.39 2.53
CA PRO A 186 -28.96 -7.18 1.18
C PRO A 186 -27.50 -6.65 1.17
N LYS A 187 -26.68 -7.23 0.29
CA LYS A 187 -25.29 -6.79 0.09
C LYS A 187 -25.20 -5.64 -0.92
N PRO A 188 -24.27 -4.70 -0.77
CA PRO A 188 -23.98 -3.70 -1.80
C PRO A 188 -23.64 -4.36 -3.15
N ASP A 189 -24.00 -3.71 -4.25
CA ASP A 189 -23.77 -4.22 -5.61
C ASP A 189 -22.31 -4.63 -5.87
N TRP A 190 -21.35 -3.86 -5.36
CA TRP A 190 -19.93 -4.17 -5.54
C TRP A 190 -19.53 -5.48 -4.84
N VAL A 191 -20.05 -5.71 -3.62
CA VAL A 191 -19.85 -6.96 -2.88
C VAL A 191 -20.43 -8.13 -3.66
N THR A 192 -21.66 -8.00 -4.15
CA THR A 192 -22.33 -9.05 -4.93
C THR A 192 -21.53 -9.41 -6.19
N ARG A 193 -20.94 -8.42 -6.87
CA ARG A 193 -20.09 -8.65 -8.06
C ARG A 193 -18.76 -9.32 -7.69
N ARG A 194 -18.06 -8.81 -6.66
CA ARG A 194 -16.74 -9.29 -6.23
C ARG A 194 -16.79 -10.63 -5.47
N SER A 195 -17.92 -10.97 -4.85
CA SER A 195 -18.09 -12.26 -4.14
C SER A 195 -17.88 -13.47 -5.07
N ARG A 196 -18.06 -13.30 -6.39
CA ARG A 196 -17.76 -14.34 -7.39
C ARG A 196 -16.26 -14.67 -7.51
N ASP A 197 -15.41 -13.79 -7.01
CA ASP A 197 -13.95 -13.91 -6.98
C ASP A 197 -13.44 -14.27 -5.57
N MET A 198 -14.31 -14.64 -4.63
CA MET A 198 -13.92 -14.89 -3.24
C MET A 198 -12.75 -15.88 -3.10
N ALA A 199 -12.76 -16.99 -3.86
CA ALA A 199 -11.66 -17.95 -3.86
C ALA A 199 -10.31 -17.35 -4.28
N ILE A 200 -10.33 -16.30 -5.13
CA ILE A 200 -9.11 -15.56 -5.49
C ILE A 200 -8.68 -14.68 -4.30
N TYR A 201 -9.59 -13.95 -3.67
CA TYR A 201 -9.26 -13.17 -2.46
C TYR A 201 -8.69 -14.04 -1.35
N GLU A 202 -9.30 -15.18 -1.04
CA GLU A 202 -8.79 -16.12 -0.02
C GLU A 202 -7.37 -16.59 -0.31
N ARG A 203 -7.05 -16.88 -1.58
CA ARG A 203 -5.69 -17.23 -2.00
C ARG A 203 -4.73 -16.05 -1.82
N LEU A 204 -5.13 -14.84 -2.21
CA LEU A 204 -4.31 -13.63 -2.03
C LEU A 204 -4.07 -13.35 -0.53
N MET A 205 -5.09 -13.50 0.30
CA MET A 205 -4.98 -13.35 1.76
C MET A 205 -4.10 -14.42 2.40
N THR A 206 -4.06 -15.62 1.84
CA THR A 206 -3.10 -16.66 2.26
C THR A 206 -1.66 -16.19 2.01
N GLN A 207 -1.39 -15.50 0.90
CA GLN A 207 -0.06 -14.94 0.61
C GLN A 207 0.30 -13.78 1.56
N VAL A 208 -0.67 -12.91 1.87
CA VAL A 208 -0.51 -11.85 2.88
C VAL A 208 -0.12 -12.47 4.23
N ARG A 209 -0.93 -13.41 4.72
CA ARG A 209 -0.76 -14.09 6.02
C ARG A 209 0.47 -14.99 6.10
N ALA A 210 1.01 -15.43 4.96
CA ALA A 210 2.24 -16.22 4.92
C ALA A 210 3.53 -15.38 5.02
N SER A 211 3.42 -14.06 4.89
CA SER A 211 4.57 -13.14 4.98
C SER A 211 5.08 -13.03 6.42
N ARG A 212 6.35 -12.66 6.57
CA ARG A 212 6.98 -12.46 7.89
C ARG A 212 7.42 -10.99 8.04
N PRO A 213 7.00 -10.30 9.11
CA PRO A 213 7.55 -9.00 9.45
C PRO A 213 9.08 -9.06 9.57
N GLN A 214 9.74 -8.02 9.08
CA GLN A 214 11.16 -7.77 9.27
C GLN A 214 11.34 -6.89 10.50
N GLU A 215 12.46 -7.09 11.20
CA GLU A 215 12.88 -6.21 12.29
C GLU A 215 13.12 -4.79 11.77
N ASP A 216 12.77 -3.78 12.57
CA ASP A 216 13.00 -2.37 12.22
C ASP A 216 14.47 -2.08 11.94
N SER A 217 15.39 -2.73 12.66
CA SER A 217 16.83 -2.61 12.43
C SER A 217 17.23 -3.10 11.04
N MET A 218 16.64 -4.19 10.54
CA MET A 218 16.89 -4.70 9.20
C MET A 218 16.29 -3.80 8.11
N ILE A 219 15.08 -3.29 8.33
CA ILE A 219 14.44 -2.36 7.39
C ILE A 219 15.27 -1.08 7.29
N TYR A 220 15.68 -0.52 8.43
CA TYR A 220 16.52 0.67 8.51
C TYR A 220 17.89 0.42 7.88
N GLN A 221 18.57 -0.67 8.23
CA GLN A 221 19.86 -1.01 7.64
C GLN A 221 19.76 -1.19 6.12
N ARG A 222 18.72 -1.86 5.60
CA ARG A 222 18.54 -2.00 4.15
C ARG A 222 18.28 -0.64 3.49
N SER A 223 17.49 0.23 4.14
CA SER A 223 17.26 1.59 3.67
C SER A 223 18.57 2.38 3.62
N LEU A 224 19.42 2.28 4.66
CA LEU A 224 20.75 2.89 4.72
C LEU A 224 21.72 2.33 3.65
N MET A 225 21.74 1.01 3.45
CA MET A 225 22.63 0.38 2.46
C MET A 225 22.23 0.69 1.02
N ASN A 226 20.96 1.04 0.81
CA ASN A 226 20.47 1.56 -0.47
C ASN A 226 20.65 3.08 -0.58
N GLN A 227 21.32 3.75 0.38
CA GLN A 227 21.65 5.16 0.27
C GLN A 227 22.84 5.40 -0.64
N PRO A 228 22.91 6.58 -1.28
CA PRO A 228 24.17 7.06 -1.81
C PRO A 228 25.14 7.25 -0.64
N THR A 229 26.29 6.56 -0.67
CA THR A 229 27.37 6.75 0.29
C THR A 229 27.79 8.24 0.25
N PRO A 230 27.60 9.03 1.32
CA PRO A 230 28.00 10.42 1.32
C PRO A 230 29.53 10.48 1.32
N GLY A 231 30.14 10.84 0.19
CA GLY A 231 31.52 11.34 0.14
C GLY A 231 32.63 10.38 0.57
N MET A 232 32.72 9.19 -0.04
CA MET A 232 34.04 8.55 -0.21
C MET A 232 34.64 8.99 -1.55
N ASP A 233 35.06 10.25 -1.60
CA ASP A 233 36.16 10.71 -2.45
C ASP A 233 36.83 11.91 -1.75
N PHE A 234 37.69 11.58 -0.77
CA PHE A 234 38.77 12.45 -0.33
C PHE A 234 40.08 11.94 -0.92
N GLN A 235 40.20 11.86 -2.25
CA GLN A 235 41.51 11.70 -2.90
C GLN A 235 41.59 12.59 -4.14
N SER A 236 42.42 13.62 -4.02
CA SER A 236 43.71 13.74 -4.74
C SER A 236 43.55 14.06 -6.23
N PRO A 237 44.14 15.16 -6.71
CA PRO A 237 44.05 15.56 -8.09
C PRO A 237 44.82 14.55 -8.96
N GLY A 238 44.12 13.62 -9.61
CA GLY A 238 44.73 12.84 -10.67
C GLY A 238 44.21 11.43 -10.87
N THR A 239 42.94 11.24 -11.19
CA THR A 239 42.48 10.27 -12.20
C THR A 239 40.98 10.43 -12.42
N GLN A 240 40.56 10.80 -13.63
CA GLN A 240 39.14 10.88 -14.01
C GLN A 240 38.57 9.46 -14.13
N GLY A 241 38.11 8.90 -13.01
CA GLY A 241 37.10 7.84 -13.01
C GLY A 241 35.72 8.47 -12.93
N PHE A 242 34.79 8.10 -13.80
CA PHE A 242 33.40 8.53 -13.68
C PHE A 242 32.82 8.00 -12.36
N ALA A 243 32.41 8.90 -11.47
CA ALA A 243 31.75 8.54 -10.23
C ALA A 243 30.44 7.77 -10.50
N PRO A 244 30.05 6.79 -9.67
CA PRO A 244 28.75 6.15 -9.78
C PRO A 244 27.64 7.16 -9.46
N VAL A 245 26.97 7.66 -10.51
CA VAL A 245 25.79 8.52 -10.37
C VAL A 245 24.58 7.60 -10.14
N MET A 246 24.00 7.61 -8.94
CA MET A 246 22.71 6.95 -8.73
C MET A 246 21.58 7.75 -9.38
N PRO A 247 20.58 7.06 -9.94
CA PRO A 247 19.43 7.73 -10.52
C PRO A 247 18.55 8.32 -9.40
N LEU A 248 18.15 9.59 -9.56
CA LEU A 248 17.13 10.27 -8.72
C LEU A 248 15.78 9.53 -8.69
N LEU A 249 15.55 8.69 -9.71
CA LEU A 249 14.33 7.97 -9.98
C LEU A 249 14.68 6.60 -10.56
N GLU A 250 14.31 5.53 -9.88
CA GLU A 250 14.38 4.19 -10.46
C GLU A 250 12.98 3.78 -10.92
N ILE A 251 12.84 3.51 -12.21
CA ILE A 251 11.59 3.03 -12.82
C ILE A 251 11.80 1.56 -13.16
N ARG A 252 11.11 0.66 -12.45
CA ARG A 252 11.15 -0.78 -12.74
C ARG A 252 9.90 -1.21 -13.48
N PHE A 253 10.07 -1.65 -14.72
CA PHE A 253 9.03 -2.31 -15.50
C PHE A 253 9.05 -3.80 -15.17
N ARG A 254 7.98 -4.33 -14.58
CA ARG A 254 7.91 -5.77 -14.30
C ARG A 254 7.59 -6.57 -15.57
N GLY A 255 8.37 -7.63 -15.82
CA GLY A 255 8.15 -8.57 -16.93
C GLY A 255 8.79 -8.18 -18.27
N LEU A 256 9.90 -7.44 -18.24
CA LEU A 256 10.83 -7.24 -19.36
C LEU A 256 12.23 -7.68 -18.94
#